data_AF-A0A3D1BXA4-F1
#
_entry.id   AF-A0A3D1BXA4-F1
#
_cell.length_a   1.000
_cell.length_b   1.000
_cell.length_c   1.000
_cell.angle_alpha   90.00
_cell.angle_beta   90.00
_cell.angle_gamma   90.00
#
_symmetry.space_group_name_H-M   'P 1'
#
loop_
_entity.id
_entity.type
_entity.pdbx_description
1 polymer ?
#
loop_
_entity_poly.entity_id
_entity_poly.type
_entity_poly.pdbx_seq_one_letter_code
_entity_poly.pdbx_strand_id
1 'polypeptide(L)'
;TNPSVATELNKLKESNTLTPEERARIRRALAAYAKSSGKESSLIEEKQREMLKGLESRFIACDEDNDNTLDLSETTKCLPQVARQFNRLDLDENEVISLDELAFLAKEFEKNHLDISKRKNNQASSNTRTPI
;
A
#
# COMPACT_ATOMS: atom_id res chain seq x y z
N THR A 1 16.72 33.20 -10.08
CA THR A 1 15.64 32.19 -10.14
C THR A 1 15.73 31.52 -11.50
N ASN A 2 16.13 30.24 -11.55
CA ASN A 2 16.37 29.55 -12.81
C ASN A 2 15.03 29.27 -13.53
N PRO A 3 14.76 29.87 -14.70
CA PRO A 3 13.49 29.73 -15.42
C PRO A 3 13.23 28.29 -15.94
N SER A 4 14.25 27.44 -15.93
CA SER A 4 14.19 26.05 -16.38
C SER A 4 13.29 25.15 -15.50
N VAL A 5 13.33 25.32 -14.17
CA VAL A 5 12.58 24.44 -13.25
C VAL A 5 11.07 24.70 -13.31
N ALA A 6 10.65 25.96 -13.46
CA ALA A 6 9.25 26.33 -13.60
C ALA A 6 8.66 25.83 -14.94
N THR A 7 9.48 25.78 -15.98
CA THR A 7 9.10 25.29 -17.31
C THR A 7 8.90 23.78 -17.30
N GLU A 8 9.78 23.03 -16.64
CA GLU A 8 9.64 21.57 -16.42
C GLU A 8 8.42 21.23 -15.55
N LEU A 9 8.14 22.04 -14.53
CA LEU A 9 6.99 21.83 -13.64
C LEU A 9 5.65 22.06 -14.36
N ASN A 10 5.60 22.99 -15.31
CA ASN A 10 4.40 23.22 -16.14
C ASN A 10 4.21 22.10 -17.18
N LYS A 11 5.30 21.54 -17.71
CA LYS A 11 5.26 20.37 -18.63
C LYS A 11 4.71 19.10 -17.96
N LEU A 12 4.95 18.95 -16.65
CA LEU A 12 4.37 17.90 -15.81
C LEU A 12 2.88 18.10 -15.50
N LYS A 13 2.38 19.34 -15.53
CA LYS A 13 0.96 19.66 -15.29
C LYS A 13 0.09 19.46 -16.54
N GLU A 14 0.67 19.56 -17.74
CA GLU A 14 -0.07 19.44 -19.01
C GLU A 14 -0.11 18.01 -19.58
N SER A 15 0.77 17.10 -19.13
CA SER A 15 0.83 15.73 -19.64
C SER A 15 -0.10 14.78 -18.89
N ASN A 16 -1.34 14.69 -19.38
CA ASN A 16 -2.28 13.61 -19.07
C ASN A 16 -1.84 12.23 -19.62
N THR A 17 -0.53 12.01 -19.81
CA THR A 17 0.06 10.88 -20.57
C THR A 17 1.35 10.36 -19.95
N LEU A 18 1.48 10.36 -18.62
CA LEU A 18 2.60 9.66 -17.97
C LEU A 18 2.41 8.15 -18.13
N THR A 19 3.34 7.51 -18.85
CA THR A 19 3.33 6.06 -19.03
C THR A 19 3.51 5.35 -17.68
N PRO A 20 3.09 4.08 -17.55
CA PRO A 20 3.26 3.32 -16.31
C PRO A 20 4.71 3.28 -15.82
N GLU A 21 5.66 3.25 -16.76
CA GLU A 21 7.09 3.23 -16.46
C GLU A 21 7.57 4.60 -15.95
N GLU A 22 7.19 5.70 -16.59
CA GLU A 22 7.54 7.05 -16.11
C GLU A 22 6.94 7.33 -14.74
N ARG A 23 5.71 6.88 -14.50
CA ARG A 23 5.10 6.93 -13.17
C ARG A 23 5.86 6.11 -12.14
N ALA A 24 6.34 4.92 -12.50
CA ALA A 24 7.14 4.09 -11.61
C ALA A 24 8.50 4.74 -11.31
N ARG A 25 9.15 5.36 -12.31
CA ARG A 25 10.37 6.15 -12.11
C ARG A 25 10.14 7.35 -11.21
N ILE A 26 9.08 8.12 -11.44
CA ILE A 26 8.72 9.28 -10.60
C ILE A 26 8.44 8.83 -9.17
N ARG A 27 7.72 7.73 -8.95
CA ARG A 27 7.50 7.18 -7.60
C ARG A 27 8.79 6.74 -6.93
N ARG A 28 9.68 6.07 -7.66
CA ARG A 28 10.96 5.62 -7.12
C ARG A 28 11.88 6.81 -6.78
N ALA A 29 11.88 7.84 -7.63
CA ALA A 29 12.60 9.09 -7.40
C ALA A 29 12.02 9.87 -6.22
N LEU A 30 10.69 9.94 -6.09
CA LEU A 30 10.00 10.56 -4.95
C LEU A 30 10.27 9.79 -3.65
N ALA A 31 10.26 8.46 -3.66
CA ALA A 31 10.57 7.65 -2.48
C ALA A 31 12.03 7.81 -2.04
N ALA A 32 12.97 7.84 -2.99
CA ALA A 32 14.38 8.12 -2.70
C ALA A 32 14.58 9.55 -2.18
N TYR A 33 13.87 10.52 -2.77
CA TYR A 33 13.91 11.91 -2.36
C TYR A 33 13.32 12.10 -0.96
N ALA A 34 12.15 11.52 -0.66
CA ALA A 34 11.54 11.53 0.66
C ALA A 34 12.45 10.89 1.72
N LYS A 35 13.14 9.80 1.38
CA LYS A 35 14.13 9.15 2.26
C LYS A 35 15.38 10.02 2.49
N SER A 36 15.72 10.92 1.56
CA SER A 36 16.84 11.86 1.66
C SER A 36 16.47 13.21 2.31
N SER A 37 15.19 13.56 2.29
CA SER A 37 14.61 14.82 2.77
C SER A 37 14.06 14.61 4.18
N GLY A 38 14.94 14.65 5.19
CA GLY A 38 14.64 14.29 6.59
C GLY A 38 13.55 15.09 7.33
N LYS A 39 12.75 15.93 6.65
CA LYS A 39 11.61 16.68 7.22
C LYS A 39 10.22 16.11 6.88
N GLU A 40 10.08 15.35 5.80
CA GLU A 40 8.81 14.67 5.41
C GLU A 40 8.77 13.20 5.88
N SER A 41 9.88 12.68 6.41
CA SER A 41 9.96 11.32 6.97
C SER A 41 8.99 11.14 8.13
N SER A 42 8.77 12.17 8.95
CA SER A 42 7.94 12.08 10.15
C SER A 42 6.47 11.78 9.85
N LEU A 43 5.86 12.48 8.90
CA LEU A 43 4.45 12.28 8.54
C LEU A 43 4.20 10.93 7.88
N ILE A 44 5.15 10.48 7.06
CA ILE A 44 5.09 9.17 6.40
C ILE A 44 5.28 8.04 7.43
N GLU A 45 6.22 8.19 8.36
CA GLU A 45 6.44 7.26 9.47
C GLU A 45 5.28 7.24 10.46
N GLU A 46 4.65 8.38 10.73
CA GLU A 46 3.49 8.49 11.61
C GLU A 46 2.30 7.73 11.03
N LYS A 47 1.98 7.93 9.75
CA LYS A 47 0.93 7.14 9.08
C LYS A 47 1.21 5.65 9.04
N GLN A 48 2.46 5.26 8.80
CA GLN A 48 2.84 3.84 8.85
C GLN A 48 2.67 3.27 10.26
N ARG A 49 3.04 4.03 11.29
CA ARG A 49 2.82 3.64 12.68
C ARG A 49 1.35 3.50 13.02
N GLU A 50 0.50 4.43 12.61
CA GLU A 50 -0.95 4.33 12.84
C GLU A 50 -1.55 3.07 12.18
N MET A 51 -1.15 2.80 10.92
CA MET A 51 -1.57 1.60 10.21
C MET A 51 -1.10 0.33 10.93
N LEU A 52 0.18 0.27 11.32
CA LEU A 52 0.76 -0.87 12.05
C LEU A 52 0.08 -1.08 13.40
N LYS A 53 -0.19 -0.01 14.14
CA LYS A 53 -0.90 -0.06 15.43
C LYS A 53 -2.30 -0.65 15.31
N GLY A 54 -3.02 -0.34 14.23
CA GLY A 54 -4.33 -0.92 13.97
C GLY A 54 -4.27 -2.43 13.67
N LEU A 55 -3.19 -2.90 13.05
CA LEU A 55 -2.97 -4.32 12.77
C LEU A 55 -2.53 -5.06 14.03
N GLU A 56 -1.59 -4.50 14.79
CA GLU A 56 -1.11 -5.02 16.07
C GLU A 56 -2.26 -5.21 17.05
N SER A 57 -3.15 -4.21 17.19
CA SER A 57 -4.32 -4.34 18.06
C SER A 57 -5.25 -5.49 17.65
N ARG A 58 -5.37 -5.77 16.35
CA ARG A 58 -6.17 -6.90 15.87
C ARG A 58 -5.44 -8.21 16.04
N PHE A 59 -4.14 -8.23 15.81
CA PHE A 59 -3.27 -9.38 16.04
C PHE A 59 -3.39 -9.85 17.50
N ILE A 60 -3.16 -8.95 18.45
CA ILE A 60 -3.26 -9.23 19.89
C ILE A 60 -4.68 -9.66 20.29
N ALA A 61 -5.71 -9.12 19.65
CA ALA A 61 -7.10 -9.52 19.95
C ALA A 61 -7.45 -10.92 19.42
N CYS A 62 -6.68 -11.44 18.48
CA CYS A 62 -6.90 -12.73 17.84
C CYS A 62 -6.01 -13.85 18.39
N ASP A 63 -4.88 -13.48 19.00
CA ASP A 63 -3.92 -14.34 19.68
C ASP A 63 -4.54 -14.78 21.03
N GLU A 64 -5.23 -15.93 21.04
CA GLU A 64 -5.97 -16.42 22.20
C GLU A 64 -5.02 -17.04 23.24
N ASP A 65 -3.92 -17.65 22.78
CA ASP A 65 -2.95 -18.34 23.63
C ASP A 65 -1.73 -17.49 24.02
N ASN A 66 -1.61 -16.28 23.48
CA ASN A 66 -0.56 -15.28 23.73
C ASN A 66 0.83 -15.79 23.34
N ASP A 67 0.94 -16.57 22.28
CA ASP A 67 2.20 -17.10 21.77
C ASP A 67 2.92 -16.18 20.77
N ASN A 68 2.34 -14.99 20.52
CA ASN A 68 2.82 -13.98 19.58
C ASN A 68 2.78 -14.42 18.11
N THR A 69 2.01 -15.45 17.79
CA THR A 69 1.70 -15.91 16.44
C THR A 69 0.20 -16.06 16.27
N LEU A 70 -0.26 -16.31 15.05
CA LEU A 70 -1.64 -16.67 14.77
C LEU A 70 -1.67 -17.96 13.98
N ASP A 71 -2.24 -19.00 14.56
CA ASP A 71 -2.45 -20.25 13.86
C ASP A 71 -3.61 -20.15 12.84
N LEU A 72 -3.84 -21.21 12.07
CA LEU A 72 -4.93 -21.23 11.10
C LEU A 72 -6.31 -21.09 11.75
N SER A 73 -6.52 -21.64 12.94
CA SER A 73 -7.79 -21.58 13.68
C SER A 73 -8.09 -20.16 14.15
N GLU A 74 -7.14 -19.51 14.83
CA GLU A 74 -7.21 -18.13 15.29
C GLU A 74 -7.37 -17.15 14.13
N THR A 75 -6.55 -17.33 13.08
CA THR A 75 -6.64 -16.52 11.87
C THR A 75 -7.99 -16.69 11.19
N THR A 76 -8.56 -17.89 11.14
CA THR A 76 -9.86 -18.14 10.52
C THR A 76 -11.01 -17.50 11.29
N LYS A 77 -10.99 -17.57 12.63
CA LYS A 77 -12.00 -16.95 13.48
C LYS A 77 -11.99 -15.42 13.36
N CYS A 78 -10.80 -14.85 13.38
CA CYS A 78 -10.62 -13.45 13.74
C CYS A 78 -10.17 -12.57 12.55
N LEU A 79 -9.48 -13.17 11.58
CA LEU A 79 -8.99 -12.54 10.35
C LEU A 79 -9.38 -13.33 9.08
N PRO A 80 -10.68 -13.44 8.71
CA PRO A 80 -11.12 -14.33 7.62
C PRO A 80 -10.51 -14.04 6.24
N GLN A 81 -10.12 -12.79 5.96
CA GLN A 81 -9.43 -12.44 4.72
C GLN A 81 -7.96 -12.89 4.71
N VAL A 82 -7.31 -12.85 5.87
CA VAL A 82 -5.93 -13.29 6.05
C VAL A 82 -5.88 -14.80 5.97
N ALA A 83 -6.84 -15.51 6.60
CA ALA A 83 -6.95 -16.97 6.54
C ALA A 83 -7.07 -17.51 5.10
N ARG A 84 -7.77 -16.79 4.20
CA ARG A 84 -7.85 -17.18 2.78
C ARG A 84 -6.51 -17.13 2.05
N GLN A 85 -5.56 -16.38 2.59
CA GLN A 85 -4.21 -16.21 2.04
C GLN A 85 -3.15 -16.79 2.98
N PHE A 86 -3.54 -17.65 3.92
CA PHE A 86 -2.65 -18.16 4.98
C PHE A 86 -1.33 -18.68 4.42
N ASN A 87 -1.39 -19.63 3.48
CA ASN A 87 -0.21 -20.22 2.83
C ASN A 87 0.63 -19.24 1.99
N ARG A 88 0.10 -18.05 1.68
CA ARG A 88 0.85 -17.00 0.98
C ARG A 88 1.61 -16.10 1.98
N LEU A 89 1.15 -16.07 3.22
CA LEU A 89 1.63 -15.18 4.28
C LEU A 89 2.59 -15.88 5.23
N ASP A 90 2.38 -17.16 5.44
CA ASP A 90 3.35 -18.07 6.03
C ASP A 90 4.53 -18.20 5.04
N LEU A 91 5.54 -17.35 5.21
CA LEU A 91 6.67 -17.23 4.28
C LEU A 91 7.78 -18.22 4.61
N ASP A 92 7.87 -18.63 5.88
CA ASP A 92 8.84 -19.60 6.37
C ASP A 92 8.26 -21.02 6.48
N GLU A 93 6.99 -21.22 6.12
CA GLU A 93 6.26 -22.50 6.06
C GLU A 93 6.20 -23.19 7.43
N ASN A 94 5.98 -22.41 8.48
CA ASN A 94 5.93 -22.87 9.87
C ASN A 94 4.51 -23.12 10.42
N GLU A 95 3.48 -22.99 9.56
CA GLU A 95 2.06 -23.15 9.87
C GLU A 95 1.46 -22.11 10.84
N VAL A 96 2.17 -21.00 11.10
CA VAL A 96 1.69 -19.87 11.90
C VAL A 96 1.99 -18.54 11.19
N ILE A 97 1.27 -17.47 11.55
CA ILE A 97 1.51 -16.13 11.00
C ILE A 97 2.04 -15.21 12.09
N SER A 98 3.24 -14.67 11.87
CA SER A 98 3.82 -13.65 12.72
C SER A 98 3.31 -12.24 12.40
N LEU A 99 3.52 -11.30 13.32
CA LEU A 99 3.16 -9.89 13.12
C LEU A 99 3.90 -9.27 11.92
N ASP A 100 5.15 -9.66 11.68
CA ASP A 100 5.97 -9.16 10.57
C ASP A 100 5.42 -9.63 9.21
N GLU A 101 4.98 -10.89 9.13
CA GLU A 101 4.32 -11.45 7.93
C GLU A 101 2.96 -10.79 7.68
N LEU A 102 2.20 -10.53 8.74
CA LEU A 102 0.93 -9.80 8.62
C LEU A 102 1.15 -8.35 8.15
N ALA A 103 2.20 -7.69 8.63
CA ALA A 103 2.57 -6.33 8.20
C ALA A 103 2.94 -6.29 6.71
N PHE A 104 3.53 -7.37 6.18
CA PHE A 104 3.80 -7.51 4.75
C PHE A 104 2.51 -7.48 3.92
N LEU A 105 1.44 -8.17 4.37
CA LEU A 105 0.13 -8.13 3.71
C LEU A 105 -0.46 -6.72 3.68
N ALA A 106 -0.42 -5.99 4.79
CA ALA A 106 -0.98 -4.65 4.85
C ALA A 106 -0.32 -3.71 3.83
N LYS A 107 1.00 -3.84 3.70
CA LYS A 107 1.78 -3.09 2.71
C LYS A 107 1.47 -3.50 1.27
N GLU A 108 1.28 -4.80 0.99
CA GLU A 108 0.84 -5.27 -0.33
C GLU A 108 -0.59 -4.79 -0.66
N PHE A 109 -1.49 -4.82 0.30
CA PHE A 109 -2.88 -4.41 0.12
C PHE A 109 -2.99 -2.92 -0.20
N GLU A 110 -2.25 -2.07 0.50
CA GLU A 110 -2.20 -0.63 0.20
C GLU A 110 -1.75 -0.37 -1.24
N LYS A 111 -0.71 -1.08 -1.70
CA LYS A 111 -0.20 -0.99 -3.07
C LYS A 111 -1.24 -1.41 -4.10
N ASN A 112 -1.91 -2.55 -3.88
CA ASN A 112 -2.93 -3.08 -4.78
C ASN A 112 -4.21 -2.22 -4.81
N HIS A 113 -4.64 -1.69 -3.66
CA HIS A 113 -5.84 -0.84 -3.56
C HIS A 113 -5.64 0.50 -4.29
N LEU A 114 -4.45 1.09 -4.22
CA LEU A 114 -4.07 2.27 -5.00
C LEU A 114 -4.10 2.02 -6.51
N ASP A 115 -3.79 0.80 -6.96
CA ASP A 115 -3.79 0.45 -8.37
C ASP A 115 -5.21 0.12 -8.89
N ILE A 116 -6.07 -0.50 -8.08
CA ILE A 116 -7.48 -0.74 -8.42
C ILE A 116 -8.27 0.57 -8.49
N SER A 117 -8.01 1.50 -7.56
CA SER A 117 -8.66 2.82 -7.53
C SER A 117 -8.33 3.66 -8.79
N LYS A 118 -7.10 3.53 -9.32
CA LYS A 118 -6.71 4.14 -10.60
C LYS A 118 -7.46 3.54 -11.79
N ARG A 119 -7.70 2.21 -11.79
CA ARG A 119 -8.44 1.55 -12.89
C ARG A 119 -9.91 1.96 -12.93
N LYS A 120 -10.58 2.10 -11.79
CA LYS A 120 -11.99 2.54 -11.72
C LYS A 120 -12.17 3.98 -12.19
N ASN A 121 -11.28 4.90 -11.83
CA ASN A 121 -11.34 6.29 -12.32
C ASN A 121 -11.11 6.41 -13.84
N ASN A 122 -10.38 5.48 -14.44
CA ASN A 122 -10.18 5.45 -15.90
C ASN A 122 -11.38 4.87 -16.68
N GLN A 123 -12.22 4.02 -16.06
CA GLN A 123 -13.44 3.49 -16.70
C GLN A 123 -14.67 4.41 -16.55
N ALA A 124 -14.71 5.26 -15.52
CA ALA A 124 -15.79 6.24 -15.37
C ALA A 124 -15.78 7.35 -16.44
N SER A 125 -14.66 7.56 -17.14
CA SER A 125 -14.50 8.58 -18.18
C SER A 125 -15.01 8.13 -19.57
N SER A 126 -15.29 6.84 -19.78
CA SER A 126 -15.65 6.30 -21.11
C SER A 126 -17.15 6.10 -21.37
N ASN A 127 -18.04 6.47 -20.44
CA ASN A 127 -19.49 6.20 -20.56
C ASN A 127 -20.39 7.43 -20.82
N THR A 128 -19.91 8.44 -21.55
CA THR A 128 -20.75 9.53 -22.11
C THR A 128 -20.67 9.57 -23.63
N ARG A 129 -21.17 8.53 -24.30
CA ARG A 129 -21.62 8.61 -25.70
C ARG A 129 -23.06 8.15 -25.79
N THR A 130 -23.98 9.08 -25.59
CA THR A 130 -25.37 8.98 -26.00
C THR A 130 -25.41 8.99 -27.53
N PRO A 131 -26.11 8.06 -28.20
CA PRO A 131 -26.29 8.13 -29.65
C PRO A 131 -27.42 9.11 -29.97
N ILE A 132 -27.20 9.98 -30.96
CA ILE A 132 -28.25 10.70 -31.71
C ILE A 132 -27.98 10.43 -33.18
#